data_AF-A0A2E0TF42-F1
#
_entry.id   AF-A0A2E0TF42-F1
#
_cell.length_a   1.000
_cell.length_b   1.000
_cell.length_c   1.000
_cell.angle_alpha   90.00
_cell.angle_beta   90.00
_cell.angle_gamma   90.00
#
_symmetry.space_group_name_H-M   'P 1'
#
loop_
_entity.id
_entity.type
_entity.pdbx_description
1 polymer ?
#
loop_
_entity_poly.entity_id
_entity_poly.type
_entity_poly.pdbx_seq_one_letter_code
_entity_poly.pdbx_strand_id
1 'polypeptide(L)'
;MRNHSRFRSRALLAACALSLAACGGASEGAGVGEQSTVPEGSRGDETVREQCVGEGAAVSAVDVNNDGRPDIRHVRADGGGRRCSEYDMNFDGQTDVTRFYGPDGRSPVREEHDFDFDGRMDQIAYFEGGEIVRKELDTNFNNRIDTWMWCEGGRVVRAERDRTNDGDVDTWEVYDRGLLTEARYDDNNDGEPEKWEVFQDGLLTEVRYDTNRDGQPDRADEIPREDAGQPDERLFCTVQPEGEDEEEAGSGSGSGEAQDGTVQDGTVQDGTVDEGDADGGEGEPSDEAGDAGEGGDSDAPWAGASDVAPEDETDGEGEGEE
;
A
#
# COMPACT_ATOMS: atom_id res chain seq x y z
N MET A 1 -59.27 81.55 -43.19
CA MET A 1 -57.94 81.14 -42.73
C MET A 1 -57.85 79.62 -42.84
N ARG A 2 -57.08 79.13 -43.83
CA ARG A 2 -56.72 77.71 -44.00
C ARG A 2 -55.37 77.51 -43.31
N ASN A 3 -55.18 76.45 -42.51
CA ASN A 3 -54.37 75.32 -42.92
C ASN A 3 -54.24 74.25 -41.84
N HIS A 4 -54.15 73.01 -42.32
CA HIS A 4 -54.11 71.75 -41.62
C HIS A 4 -52.92 71.58 -40.67
N SER A 5 -53.17 70.93 -39.52
CA SER A 5 -52.16 70.22 -38.74
C SER A 5 -52.52 68.74 -38.71
N ARG A 6 -51.62 67.91 -39.25
CA ARG A 6 -51.69 66.45 -39.26
C ARG A 6 -50.95 65.94 -38.02
N PHE A 7 -51.55 65.03 -37.24
CA PHE A 7 -50.80 64.19 -36.32
C PHE A 7 -51.10 62.72 -36.59
N ARG A 8 -50.03 61.97 -36.82
CA ARG A 8 -49.97 60.56 -37.22
C ARG A 8 -49.77 59.67 -35.99
N SER A 9 -50.50 58.57 -35.93
CA SER A 9 -50.23 57.40 -35.07
C SER A 9 -48.91 56.70 -35.48
N ARG A 10 -48.05 56.37 -34.51
CA ARG A 10 -47.09 55.23 -34.48
C ARG A 10 -46.65 55.01 -33.03
N ALA A 11 -47.11 53.94 -32.37
CA ALA A 11 -46.47 52.60 -32.28
C ALA A 11 -45.43 52.53 -31.14
N LEU A 12 -45.76 51.72 -30.13
CA LEU A 12 -44.90 51.35 -28.99
C LEU A 12 -43.64 50.64 -29.48
N LEU A 13 -42.49 51.00 -28.89
CA LEU A 13 -41.26 50.21 -28.88
C LEU A 13 -41.05 49.72 -27.45
N ALA A 14 -41.41 48.45 -27.20
CA ALA A 14 -40.95 47.70 -26.04
C ALA A 14 -39.71 46.91 -26.47
N ALA A 15 -38.57 47.24 -25.89
CA ALA A 15 -37.32 46.53 -26.09
C ALA A 15 -37.31 45.27 -25.20
N CYS A 16 -37.57 44.10 -25.79
CA CYS A 16 -37.24 42.81 -25.17
C CYS A 16 -35.76 42.53 -25.40
N ALA A 17 -34.94 42.68 -24.35
CA ALA A 17 -33.61 42.10 -24.31
C ALA A 17 -33.74 40.61 -24.02
N LEU A 18 -33.56 39.77 -25.06
CA LEU A 18 -33.31 38.34 -24.86
C LEU A 18 -31.85 38.16 -24.48
N SER A 19 -31.59 37.92 -23.20
CA SER A 19 -30.35 37.31 -22.73
C SER A 19 -30.38 35.84 -23.12
N LEU A 20 -29.60 35.46 -24.12
CA LEU A 20 -29.23 34.06 -24.35
C LEU A 20 -28.37 33.63 -23.16
N ALA A 21 -28.99 32.94 -22.20
CA ALA A 21 -28.26 32.10 -21.26
C ALA A 21 -27.64 30.96 -22.07
N ALA A 22 -26.38 31.13 -22.44
CA ALA A 22 -25.56 30.04 -22.92
C ALA A 22 -25.31 29.10 -21.74
N CYS A 23 -26.10 28.04 -21.62
CA CYS A 23 -25.73 26.87 -20.82
C CYS A 23 -24.59 26.16 -21.55
N GLY A 24 -23.39 26.70 -21.42
CA GLY A 24 -22.16 25.93 -21.57
C GLY A 24 -21.97 25.16 -20.28
N GLY A 25 -22.56 23.97 -20.20
CA GLY A 25 -22.14 22.97 -19.23
C GLY A 25 -20.75 22.51 -19.66
N ALA A 26 -19.72 23.19 -19.18
CA ALA A 26 -18.40 22.60 -19.10
C ALA A 26 -18.54 21.51 -18.04
N SER A 27 -18.55 20.26 -18.48
CA SER A 27 -18.11 19.17 -17.61
C SER A 27 -16.66 19.46 -17.28
N GLU A 28 -16.43 20.18 -16.17
CA GLU A 28 -15.15 20.15 -15.47
C GLU A 28 -14.88 18.67 -15.21
N GLY A 29 -13.94 18.10 -15.97
CA GLY A 29 -13.53 16.74 -15.79
C GLY A 29 -12.92 16.62 -14.40
N ALA A 30 -13.65 16.01 -13.48
CA ALA A 30 -13.07 15.44 -12.29
C ALA A 30 -12.00 14.43 -12.74
N GLY A 31 -10.77 14.62 -12.28
CA GLY A 31 -9.63 13.73 -12.50
C GLY A 31 -8.63 14.20 -13.56
N VAL A 32 -7.85 15.20 -13.21
CA VAL A 32 -6.39 15.15 -13.37
C VAL A 32 -5.91 15.67 -12.02
N GLY A 33 -5.67 14.75 -11.08
CA GLY A 33 -5.77 14.98 -9.63
C GLY A 33 -5.06 16.25 -9.13
N GLU A 34 -5.77 16.99 -8.28
CA GLU A 34 -5.13 17.81 -7.25
C GLU A 34 -4.20 16.86 -6.47
N GLN A 35 -2.94 17.26 -6.32
CA GLN A 35 -1.82 16.41 -5.92
C GLN A 35 -2.19 15.43 -4.80
N SER A 36 -2.10 14.12 -5.06
CA SER A 36 -2.03 13.12 -4.00
C SER A 36 -0.98 13.59 -3.00
N THR A 37 -1.40 13.80 -1.74
CA THR A 37 -0.52 14.44 -0.76
C THR A 37 0.56 13.46 -0.35
N VAL A 38 1.80 13.90 -0.43
CA VAL A 38 2.94 13.13 0.08
C VAL A 38 2.76 12.94 1.60
N PRO A 39 2.72 11.69 2.11
CA PRO A 39 2.65 11.47 3.55
C PRO A 39 3.89 12.05 4.23
N GLU A 40 3.72 12.56 5.45
CA GLU A 40 4.84 13.09 6.22
C GLU A 40 5.89 11.99 6.48
N GLY A 41 7.17 12.32 6.56
CA GLY A 41 8.23 11.32 6.76
C GLY A 41 8.63 10.52 5.51
N SER A 42 7.91 10.64 4.38
CA SER A 42 8.37 10.09 3.09
C SER A 42 9.75 10.65 2.73
N ARG A 43 10.72 9.78 2.40
CA ARG A 43 12.10 10.17 2.03
C ARG A 43 12.42 9.83 0.57
N GLY A 44 11.40 9.85 -0.28
CA GLY A 44 11.49 9.72 -1.73
C GLY A 44 11.77 11.01 -2.49
N ASP A 45 12.14 10.85 -3.77
CA ASP A 45 12.25 11.97 -4.70
C ASP A 45 10.86 12.48 -5.12
N GLU A 46 10.51 13.68 -4.67
CA GLU A 46 9.24 14.35 -4.99
C GLU A 46 9.07 14.65 -6.49
N THR A 47 10.18 14.82 -7.24
CA THR A 47 10.12 15.13 -8.68
C THR A 47 9.54 13.99 -9.52
N VAL A 48 9.55 12.76 -8.98
CA VAL A 48 8.89 11.61 -9.61
C VAL A 48 7.37 11.76 -9.55
N ARG A 49 6.84 12.24 -8.42
CA ARG A 49 5.39 12.41 -8.21
C ARG A 49 4.78 13.48 -9.11
N GLU A 50 5.50 14.58 -9.29
CA GLU A 50 5.07 15.70 -10.14
C GLU A 50 4.86 15.28 -11.62
N GLN A 51 5.38 14.13 -12.05
CA GLN A 51 5.20 13.61 -13.41
C GLN A 51 3.76 13.21 -13.73
N CYS A 52 2.92 12.95 -12.72
CA CYS A 52 1.50 12.63 -12.93
C CYS A 52 0.60 13.82 -13.22
N VAL A 53 1.11 15.06 -13.09
CA VAL A 53 0.29 16.23 -13.40
C VAL A 53 -0.05 16.22 -14.89
N GLY A 54 -1.32 15.95 -15.21
CA GLY A 54 -1.79 15.77 -16.58
C GLY A 54 -2.03 17.08 -17.35
N GLU A 55 -1.78 18.25 -16.75
CA GLU A 55 -1.90 19.53 -17.46
C GLU A 55 -0.95 19.56 -18.67
N GLY A 56 -1.52 19.68 -19.87
CA GLY A 56 -0.76 19.66 -21.13
C GLY A 56 -0.29 18.27 -21.59
N ALA A 57 -0.58 17.21 -20.84
CA ALA A 57 -0.25 15.83 -21.22
C ALA A 57 -1.40 15.18 -22.00
N ALA A 58 -1.07 14.21 -22.86
CA ALA A 58 -2.09 13.35 -23.46
C ALA A 58 -2.53 12.29 -22.43
N VAL A 59 -3.83 12.27 -22.12
CA VAL A 59 -4.43 11.33 -21.16
C VAL A 59 -5.32 10.33 -21.89
N SER A 60 -5.13 9.04 -21.63
CA SER A 60 -6.06 7.98 -22.00
C SER A 60 -6.80 7.56 -20.75
N ALA A 61 -8.13 7.51 -20.79
CA ALA A 61 -8.94 7.20 -19.62
C ALA A 61 -9.95 6.09 -19.91
N VAL A 62 -10.25 5.27 -18.90
CA VAL A 62 -11.23 4.19 -18.95
C VAL A 62 -12.15 4.32 -17.75
N ASP A 63 -13.44 4.33 -18.03
CA ASP A 63 -14.52 4.23 -17.05
C ASP A 63 -14.97 2.75 -17.07
N VAL A 64 -14.63 2.02 -16.01
CA VAL A 64 -14.82 0.58 -15.85
C VAL A 64 -16.24 0.29 -15.35
N ASN A 65 -16.75 1.09 -14.41
CA ASN A 65 -18.07 0.90 -13.80
C ASN A 65 -19.22 1.59 -14.58
N ASN A 66 -18.91 2.40 -15.59
CA ASN A 66 -19.82 3.21 -16.41
C ASN A 66 -20.61 4.28 -15.64
N ASP A 67 -20.05 4.87 -14.60
CA ASP A 67 -20.69 5.92 -13.82
C ASP A 67 -20.46 7.34 -14.37
N GLY A 68 -19.64 7.47 -15.43
CA GLY A 68 -19.29 8.73 -16.07
C GLY A 68 -18.01 9.39 -15.52
N ARG A 69 -17.35 8.77 -14.53
CA ARG A 69 -16.03 9.14 -14.02
C ARG A 69 -15.03 8.06 -14.45
N PRO A 70 -13.91 8.44 -15.07
CA PRO A 70 -12.88 7.45 -15.38
C PRO A 70 -12.14 6.96 -14.14
N ASP A 71 -12.07 5.63 -14.02
CA ASP A 71 -11.40 4.91 -12.94
C ASP A 71 -9.92 4.66 -13.23
N ILE A 72 -9.57 4.51 -14.50
CA ILE A 72 -8.18 4.30 -14.92
C ILE A 72 -7.74 5.45 -15.80
N ARG A 73 -6.61 6.06 -15.47
CA ARG A 73 -6.00 7.13 -16.28
C ARG A 73 -4.56 6.78 -16.60
N HIS A 74 -4.16 7.00 -17.84
CA HIS A 74 -2.79 6.85 -18.31
C HIS A 74 -2.30 8.19 -18.85
N VAL A 75 -1.39 8.81 -18.12
CA VAL A 75 -0.75 10.07 -18.50
C VAL A 75 0.46 9.75 -19.37
N ARG A 76 0.50 10.28 -20.60
CA ARG A 76 1.60 10.05 -21.54
C ARG A 76 2.62 11.18 -21.55
N ALA A 77 3.86 10.81 -21.81
CA ALA A 77 4.94 11.71 -22.15
C ALA A 77 4.80 12.25 -23.58
N ASP A 78 5.42 13.39 -23.86
CA ASP A 78 5.45 14.00 -25.20
C ASP A 78 6.04 13.05 -26.27
N GLY A 79 6.89 12.10 -25.85
CA GLY A 79 7.45 11.02 -26.68
C GLY A 79 6.57 9.77 -26.81
N GLY A 80 5.36 9.76 -26.22
CA GLY A 80 4.37 8.67 -26.31
C GLY A 80 4.49 7.55 -25.28
N GLY A 81 5.55 7.51 -24.47
CA GLY A 81 5.68 6.60 -23.32
C GLY A 81 4.73 6.95 -22.17
N ARG A 82 4.49 6.04 -21.23
CA ARG A 82 3.73 6.35 -20.01
C ARG A 82 4.61 7.18 -19.06
N ARG A 83 4.10 8.29 -18.55
CA ARG A 83 4.69 8.98 -17.38
C ARG A 83 4.18 8.33 -16.12
N CYS A 84 2.87 8.14 -16.03
CA CYS A 84 2.26 7.44 -14.93
C CYS A 84 0.90 6.84 -15.29
N SER A 85 0.34 6.08 -14.35
CA SER A 85 -1.03 5.56 -14.39
C SER A 85 -1.67 5.68 -13.02
N GLU A 86 -2.92 6.13 -13.01
CA GLU A 86 -3.76 6.32 -11.82
C GLU A 86 -4.91 5.31 -11.90
N TYR A 87 -5.26 4.72 -10.76
CA TYR A 87 -6.33 3.73 -10.63
C TYR A 87 -7.20 4.07 -9.42
N ASP A 88 -8.49 4.23 -9.66
CA ASP A 88 -9.58 4.24 -8.68
C ASP A 88 -10.10 2.80 -8.58
N MET A 89 -9.75 2.13 -7.50
CA MET A 89 -10.01 0.72 -7.25
C MET A 89 -11.37 0.50 -6.57
N ASN A 90 -11.84 1.47 -5.79
CA ASN A 90 -13.11 1.40 -5.07
C ASN A 90 -14.28 2.17 -5.74
N PHE A 91 -14.00 2.91 -6.82
CA PHE A 91 -14.93 3.71 -7.61
C PHE A 91 -15.54 4.91 -6.87
N ASP A 92 -14.78 5.55 -5.98
CA ASP A 92 -15.24 6.73 -5.23
C ASP A 92 -14.87 8.06 -5.91
N GLY A 93 -14.10 8.01 -7.01
CA GLY A 93 -13.60 9.14 -7.76
C GLY A 93 -12.26 9.68 -7.29
N GLN A 94 -11.62 9.05 -6.31
CA GLN A 94 -10.26 9.31 -5.84
C GLN A 94 -9.28 8.31 -6.45
N THR A 95 -7.98 8.59 -6.35
CA THR A 95 -6.95 7.71 -6.91
C THR A 95 -6.35 6.89 -5.80
N ASP A 96 -6.52 5.59 -5.90
CA ASP A 96 -6.06 4.64 -4.89
C ASP A 96 -4.65 4.12 -5.20
N VAL A 97 -4.32 4.00 -6.48
CA VAL A 97 -3.00 3.56 -6.91
C VAL A 97 -2.41 4.53 -7.92
N THR A 98 -1.19 4.97 -7.68
CA THR A 98 -0.43 5.74 -8.67
C THR A 98 0.88 5.03 -9.00
N ARG A 99 1.05 4.64 -10.27
CA ARG A 99 2.28 4.01 -10.78
C ARG A 99 3.03 4.95 -11.70
N PHE A 100 4.28 5.26 -11.36
CA PHE A 100 5.19 6.11 -12.15
C PHE A 100 6.17 5.26 -12.95
N TYR A 101 6.49 5.72 -14.15
CA TYR A 101 7.37 5.01 -15.07
C TYR A 101 8.64 5.81 -15.38
N GLY A 102 9.73 5.10 -15.59
CA GLY A 102 11.00 5.68 -16.01
C GLY A 102 10.95 6.23 -17.45
N PRO A 103 12.06 6.81 -17.94
CA PRO A 103 12.13 7.43 -19.27
C PRO A 103 11.82 6.50 -20.45
N ASP A 104 11.89 5.18 -20.25
CA ASP A 104 11.50 4.18 -21.24
C ASP A 104 9.97 4.08 -21.44
N GLY A 105 9.20 4.68 -20.53
CA GLY A 105 7.74 4.69 -20.50
C GLY A 105 7.10 3.34 -20.19
N ARG A 106 7.87 2.40 -19.61
CA ARG A 106 7.45 1.01 -19.36
C ARG A 106 7.87 0.47 -18.01
N SER A 107 9.08 0.78 -17.55
CA SER A 107 9.59 0.27 -16.29
C SER A 107 9.04 1.09 -15.13
N PRO A 108 8.35 0.50 -14.15
CA PRO A 108 7.96 1.21 -12.95
C PRO A 108 9.21 1.69 -12.23
N VAL A 109 9.16 2.90 -11.69
CA VAL A 109 10.22 3.47 -10.83
C VAL A 109 9.69 3.78 -9.43
N ARG A 110 8.37 3.93 -9.31
CA ARG A 110 7.66 4.23 -8.08
C ARG A 110 6.20 3.79 -8.20
N GLU A 111 5.63 3.31 -7.12
CA GLU A 111 4.21 3.00 -7.00
C GLU A 111 3.70 3.42 -5.63
N GLU A 112 2.52 4.01 -5.59
CA GLU A 112 1.87 4.52 -4.38
C GLU A 112 0.50 3.88 -4.23
N HIS A 113 0.12 3.56 -3.00
CA HIS A 113 -1.17 2.96 -2.67
C HIS A 113 -1.82 3.70 -1.50
N ASP A 114 -3.10 3.99 -1.64
CA ASP A 114 -4.07 4.33 -0.60
C ASP A 114 -4.86 3.04 -0.31
N PHE A 115 -4.58 2.42 0.83
CA PHE A 115 -5.12 1.12 1.18
C PHE A 115 -6.43 1.22 1.98
N ASP A 116 -6.65 2.32 2.70
CA ASP A 116 -7.86 2.55 3.47
C ASP A 116 -8.90 3.45 2.77
N PHE A 117 -8.53 3.97 1.59
CA PHE A 117 -9.34 4.79 0.69
C PHE A 117 -9.73 6.16 1.28
N ASP A 118 -8.86 6.75 2.09
CA ASP A 118 -9.10 8.07 2.70
C ASP A 118 -8.65 9.26 1.81
N GLY A 119 -8.05 8.95 0.66
CA GLY A 119 -7.48 9.91 -0.30
C GLY A 119 -6.00 10.22 -0.06
N ARG A 120 -5.33 9.53 0.86
CA ARG A 120 -3.91 9.69 1.20
C ARG A 120 -3.16 8.40 0.93
N MET A 121 -1.90 8.55 0.54
CA MET A 121 -1.08 7.38 0.19
C MET A 121 -0.44 6.80 1.45
N ASP A 122 -0.74 5.54 1.75
CA ASP A 122 -0.21 4.79 2.90
C ASP A 122 1.09 4.07 2.56
N GLN A 123 1.23 3.61 1.32
CA GLN A 123 2.43 2.92 0.88
C GLN A 123 3.08 3.62 -0.29
N ILE A 124 4.41 3.60 -0.27
CA ILE A 124 5.24 3.93 -1.40
C ILE A 124 6.26 2.82 -1.64
N ALA A 125 6.27 2.25 -2.83
CA ALA A 125 7.30 1.32 -3.29
C ALA A 125 8.21 1.98 -4.34
N TYR A 126 9.51 1.72 -4.27
CA TYR A 126 10.51 2.20 -5.22
C TYR A 126 11.14 1.04 -5.97
N PHE A 127 11.35 1.21 -7.27
CA PHE A 127 11.81 0.16 -8.16
C PHE A 127 13.13 0.52 -8.83
N GLU A 128 14.06 -0.43 -8.87
CA GLU A 128 15.28 -0.36 -9.68
C GLU A 128 15.46 -1.68 -10.44
N GLY A 129 15.74 -1.61 -11.74
CA GLY A 129 15.92 -2.81 -12.56
C GLY A 129 14.68 -3.72 -12.66
N GLY A 130 13.50 -3.24 -12.25
CA GLY A 130 12.26 -4.02 -12.18
C GLY A 130 12.00 -4.71 -10.84
N GLU A 131 12.90 -4.55 -9.86
CA GLU A 131 12.77 -5.10 -8.51
C GLU A 131 12.43 -3.98 -7.52
N ILE A 132 11.66 -4.28 -6.48
CA ILE A 132 11.45 -3.35 -5.37
C ILE A 132 12.75 -3.28 -4.57
N VAL A 133 13.30 -2.07 -4.40
CA VAL A 133 14.50 -1.82 -3.60
C VAL A 133 14.19 -1.15 -2.27
N ARG A 134 13.00 -0.54 -2.15
CA ARG A 134 12.58 0.18 -0.95
C ARG A 134 11.07 0.24 -0.84
N LYS A 135 10.56 0.20 0.39
CA LYS A 135 9.19 0.58 0.74
C LYS A 135 9.17 1.63 1.85
N GLU A 136 8.14 2.45 1.85
CA GLU A 136 7.76 3.36 2.92
C GLU A 136 6.29 3.09 3.22
N LEU A 137 5.96 2.94 4.50
CA LEU A 137 4.62 2.55 4.96
C LEU A 137 4.19 3.49 6.09
N ASP A 138 2.97 3.98 5.99
CA ASP A 138 2.15 4.43 7.11
C ASP A 138 1.35 3.20 7.56
N THR A 139 1.78 2.57 8.65
CA THR A 139 1.17 1.31 9.11
C THR A 139 -0.04 1.54 9.99
N ASN A 140 -0.28 2.79 10.40
CA ASN A 140 -1.35 3.16 11.32
C ASN A 140 -2.33 4.21 10.76
N PHE A 141 -2.20 4.55 9.47
CA PHE A 141 -3.10 5.40 8.69
C PHE A 141 -3.28 6.80 9.31
N ASN A 142 -2.17 7.41 9.75
CA ASN A 142 -2.18 8.74 10.37
C ASN A 142 -1.59 9.85 9.49
N ASN A 143 -1.35 9.55 8.21
CA ASN A 143 -0.69 10.38 7.20
C ASN A 143 0.80 10.67 7.50
N ARG A 144 1.48 9.77 8.24
CA ARG A 144 2.92 9.82 8.49
C ARG A 144 3.50 8.43 8.24
N ILE A 145 4.51 8.37 7.39
CA ILE A 145 5.32 7.17 7.23
C ILE A 145 6.01 6.88 8.57
N ASP A 146 5.74 5.70 9.12
CA ASP A 146 6.35 5.20 10.35
C ASP A 146 7.34 4.05 10.08
N THR A 147 7.33 3.47 8.88
CA THR A 147 8.15 2.30 8.55
C THR A 147 8.86 2.47 7.21
N TRP A 148 10.17 2.23 7.19
CA TRP A 148 11.01 2.23 5.99
C TRP A 148 11.70 0.87 5.84
N MET A 149 11.58 0.25 4.67
CA MET A 149 12.13 -1.08 4.39
C MET A 149 13.06 -1.03 3.18
N TRP A 150 14.17 -1.76 3.22
CA TRP A 150 15.09 -1.95 2.10
C TRP A 150 15.13 -3.41 1.68
N CYS A 151 15.26 -3.60 0.37
CA CYS A 151 15.05 -4.87 -0.28
C CYS A 151 16.23 -5.25 -1.17
N GLU A 152 16.64 -6.51 -1.12
CA GLU A 152 17.61 -7.09 -2.06
C GLU A 152 17.16 -8.48 -2.47
N GLY A 153 17.16 -8.78 -3.77
CA GLY A 153 16.72 -10.08 -4.30
C GLY A 153 15.30 -10.46 -3.90
N GLY A 154 14.40 -9.46 -3.82
CA GLY A 154 12.99 -9.63 -3.45
C GLY A 154 12.72 -9.82 -1.94
N ARG A 155 13.76 -9.81 -1.10
CA ARG A 155 13.68 -10.05 0.35
C ARG A 155 14.05 -8.79 1.12
N VAL A 156 13.51 -8.64 2.33
CA VAL A 156 13.89 -7.54 3.21
C VAL A 156 15.31 -7.79 3.73
N VAL A 157 16.14 -6.75 3.72
CA VAL A 157 17.50 -6.78 4.30
C VAL A 157 17.65 -5.83 5.47
N ARG A 158 16.79 -4.81 5.55
CA ARG A 158 16.82 -3.79 6.59
C ARG A 158 15.44 -3.17 6.75
N ALA A 159 15.09 -2.80 7.98
CA ALA A 159 13.96 -1.93 8.25
C ALA A 159 14.31 -0.89 9.32
N GLU A 160 13.60 0.23 9.29
CA GLU A 160 13.60 1.29 10.30
C GLU A 160 12.15 1.57 10.68
N ARG A 161 11.86 1.76 11.97
CA ARG A 161 10.52 2.15 12.45
C ARG A 161 10.55 3.32 13.44
N ASP A 162 9.50 4.12 13.37
CA ASP A 162 9.10 5.12 14.36
C ASP A 162 7.89 4.57 15.11
N ARG A 163 8.14 3.84 16.21
CA ARG A 163 7.08 3.24 17.03
C ARG A 163 6.29 4.29 17.80
N THR A 164 6.89 5.45 18.06
CA THR A 164 6.30 6.52 18.86
C THR A 164 5.53 7.57 18.05
N ASN A 165 5.61 7.52 16.72
CA ASN A 165 5.01 8.46 15.77
C ASN A 165 5.42 9.92 15.99
N ASP A 166 6.63 10.17 16.50
CA ASP A 166 7.14 11.52 16.75
C ASP A 166 7.98 12.08 15.58
N GLY A 167 8.24 11.26 14.56
CA GLY A 167 8.97 11.59 13.35
C GLY A 167 10.43 11.14 13.37
N ASP A 168 10.93 10.62 14.49
CA ASP A 168 12.28 10.09 14.64
C ASP A 168 12.26 8.55 14.66
N VAL A 169 13.28 7.93 14.06
CA VAL A 169 13.40 6.47 14.07
C VAL A 169 13.89 6.04 15.45
N ASP A 170 13.17 5.10 16.06
CA ASP A 170 13.49 4.52 17.37
C ASP A 170 13.81 3.02 17.28
N THR A 171 13.64 2.41 16.10
CA THR A 171 13.90 0.98 15.87
C THR A 171 14.67 0.74 14.58
N TRP A 172 15.71 -0.09 14.64
CA TRP A 172 16.50 -0.52 13.48
C TRP A 172 16.61 -2.03 13.43
N GLU A 173 16.33 -2.60 12.27
CA GLU A 173 16.29 -4.05 12.08
C GLU A 173 17.17 -4.49 10.91
N VAL A 174 17.82 -5.63 11.07
CA VAL A 174 18.70 -6.25 10.07
C VAL A 174 18.27 -7.67 9.81
N TYR A 175 18.23 -8.04 8.53
CA TYR A 175 17.70 -9.32 8.07
C TYR A 175 18.74 -10.07 7.23
N ASP A 176 18.85 -11.40 7.43
CA ASP A 176 19.55 -12.31 6.51
C ASP A 176 18.54 -13.07 5.66
N ARG A 177 18.58 -12.84 4.34
CA ARG A 177 17.64 -13.44 3.38
C ARG A 177 16.17 -13.23 3.81
N GLY A 178 15.84 -12.12 4.48
CA GLY A 178 14.49 -11.85 4.98
C GLY A 178 14.17 -12.42 6.36
N LEU A 179 15.05 -13.18 7.02
CA LEU A 179 14.86 -13.54 8.44
C LEU A 179 15.49 -12.49 9.34
N LEU A 180 14.79 -12.06 10.39
CA LEU A 180 15.33 -11.12 11.37
C LEU A 180 16.56 -11.73 12.04
N THR A 181 17.61 -10.92 12.18
CA THR A 181 18.89 -11.31 12.81
C THR A 181 19.27 -10.40 13.95
N GLU A 182 18.90 -9.13 13.87
CA GLU A 182 19.14 -8.16 14.93
C GLU A 182 18.07 -7.06 14.87
N ALA A 183 17.52 -6.69 16.02
CA ALA A 183 16.69 -5.50 16.20
C ALA A 183 17.30 -4.62 17.30
N ARG A 184 17.27 -3.30 17.11
CA ARG A 184 17.82 -2.30 18.02
C ARG A 184 16.75 -1.30 18.38
N TYR A 185 16.72 -0.88 19.64
CA TYR A 185 15.68 -0.02 20.17
C TYR A 185 16.32 1.13 20.95
N ASP A 186 15.95 2.35 20.56
CA ASP A 186 16.15 3.58 21.32
C ASP A 186 14.83 3.88 22.03
N ASP A 187 14.73 3.55 23.30
CA ASP A 187 13.46 3.67 24.03
C ASP A 187 13.29 5.04 24.68
N ASN A 188 14.33 5.89 24.66
CA ASN A 188 14.30 7.23 25.26
C ASN A 188 14.31 8.37 24.21
N ASN A 189 14.40 8.03 22.92
CA ASN A 189 14.46 8.90 21.74
C ASN A 189 15.62 9.91 21.81
N ASP A 190 16.81 9.49 22.25
CA ASP A 190 18.02 10.33 22.26
C ASP A 190 18.96 10.09 21.05
N GLY A 191 18.61 9.14 20.19
CA GLY A 191 19.33 8.76 18.97
C GLY A 191 20.34 7.63 19.17
N GLU A 192 20.49 7.10 20.39
CA GLU A 192 21.39 5.99 20.72
C GLU A 192 20.58 4.80 21.29
N PRO A 193 20.61 3.61 20.64
CA PRO A 193 19.89 2.45 21.15
C PRO A 193 20.37 2.00 22.54
N GLU A 194 19.47 1.56 23.41
CA GLU A 194 19.81 0.92 24.69
C GLU A 194 19.55 -0.58 24.73
N LYS A 195 18.80 -1.12 23.77
CA LYS A 195 18.45 -2.54 23.71
C LYS A 195 18.72 -3.12 22.33
N TRP A 196 19.29 -4.32 22.31
CA TRP A 196 19.47 -5.12 21.10
C TRP A 196 18.87 -6.51 21.32
N GLU A 197 18.11 -6.99 20.36
CA GLU A 197 17.63 -8.36 20.30
C GLU A 197 18.34 -9.08 19.16
N VAL A 198 18.84 -10.28 19.42
CA VAL A 198 19.66 -11.06 18.48
C VAL A 198 18.99 -12.39 18.19
N PHE A 199 18.81 -12.67 16.92
CA PHE A 199 18.02 -13.79 16.42
C PHE A 199 18.91 -14.77 15.63
N GLN A 200 18.60 -16.06 15.75
CA GLN A 200 19.20 -17.13 14.95
C GLN A 200 18.08 -17.95 14.31
N ASP A 201 18.09 -18.02 12.98
CA ASP A 201 17.02 -18.67 12.20
C ASP A 201 15.62 -18.15 12.57
N GLY A 202 15.50 -16.83 12.79
CA GLY A 202 14.27 -16.14 13.21
C GLY A 202 13.92 -16.30 14.70
N LEU A 203 14.66 -17.09 15.47
CA LEU A 203 14.37 -17.31 16.88
C LEU A 203 15.21 -16.38 17.77
N LEU A 204 14.60 -15.70 18.74
CA LEU A 204 15.32 -14.86 19.70
C LEU A 204 16.28 -15.72 20.53
N THR A 205 17.56 -15.33 20.58
CA THR A 205 18.60 -16.09 21.29
C THR A 205 19.33 -15.29 22.36
N GLU A 206 19.35 -13.96 22.24
CA GLU A 206 20.06 -13.09 23.17
C GLU A 206 19.44 -11.69 23.16
N VAL A 207 19.39 -11.06 24.33
CA VAL A 207 19.04 -9.64 24.49
C VAL A 207 20.23 -8.93 25.13
N ARG A 208 20.68 -7.83 24.52
CA ARG A 208 21.77 -7.00 25.03
C ARG A 208 21.26 -5.64 25.46
N TYR A 209 21.91 -5.06 26.47
CA TYR A 209 21.56 -3.76 27.02
C TYR A 209 22.79 -2.86 27.16
N ASP A 210 22.64 -1.59 26.81
CA ASP A 210 23.54 -0.52 27.23
C ASP A 210 22.96 0.18 28.47
N THR A 211 23.41 -0.27 29.63
CA THR A 211 22.93 0.23 30.93
C THR A 211 23.63 1.51 31.36
N ASN A 212 24.78 1.82 30.76
CA ASN A 212 25.61 2.95 31.12
C ASN A 212 25.51 4.13 30.13
N ARG A 213 24.87 3.91 28.98
CA ARG A 213 24.60 4.86 27.89
C ARG A 213 25.88 5.44 27.29
N ASP A 214 26.80 4.56 26.91
CA ASP A 214 28.03 4.91 26.18
C ASP A 214 28.00 4.50 24.69
N GLY A 215 26.85 4.00 24.23
CA GLY A 215 26.58 3.55 22.87
C GLY A 215 27.03 2.11 22.61
N GLN A 216 27.46 1.37 23.64
CA GLN A 216 27.88 -0.02 23.53
C GLN A 216 27.17 -0.90 24.57
N PRO A 217 26.57 -2.03 24.16
CA PRO A 217 25.95 -2.94 25.11
C PRO A 217 26.97 -3.50 26.12
N ASP A 218 26.66 -3.39 27.41
CA ASP A 218 27.52 -3.86 28.51
C ASP A 218 26.93 -5.07 29.28
N ARG A 219 25.66 -5.40 29.04
CA ARG A 219 24.98 -6.60 29.54
C ARG A 219 24.41 -7.41 28.38
N ALA A 220 24.45 -8.74 28.51
CA ALA A 220 23.81 -9.67 27.59
C ALA A 220 23.13 -10.80 28.39
N ASP A 221 21.88 -11.08 28.06
CA ASP A 221 21.08 -12.16 28.61
C ASP A 221 20.79 -13.18 27.50
N GLU A 222 21.19 -14.44 27.71
CA GLU A 222 20.85 -15.54 26.81
C GLU A 222 19.38 -15.94 27.00
N ILE A 223 18.67 -16.16 25.90
CA ILE A 223 17.26 -16.58 25.91
C ILE A 223 17.18 -18.07 25.61
N PRO A 224 16.76 -18.91 26.58
CA PRO A 224 16.54 -20.32 26.35
C PRO A 224 15.50 -20.56 25.25
N ARG A 225 15.66 -21.63 24.48
CA ARG A 225 14.76 -21.97 23.37
C ARG A 225 13.30 -22.09 23.81
N GLU A 226 13.04 -22.58 25.02
CA GLU A 226 11.69 -22.68 25.58
C GLU A 226 11.02 -21.31 25.85
N ASP A 227 11.82 -20.25 26.04
CA ASP A 227 11.36 -18.90 26.35
C ASP A 227 11.38 -17.98 25.11
N ALA A 228 12.05 -18.40 24.03
CA ALA A 228 12.28 -17.62 22.81
C ALA A 228 11.05 -17.44 21.91
N GLY A 229 9.92 -18.06 22.24
CA GLY A 229 8.70 -17.99 21.41
C GLY A 229 8.80 -18.78 20.10
N GLN A 230 8.13 -18.29 19.06
CA GLN A 230 8.15 -18.86 17.72
C GLN A 230 9.19 -18.14 16.86
N PRO A 231 9.83 -18.83 15.90
CA PRO A 231 10.75 -18.17 14.99
C PRO A 231 9.97 -17.21 14.08
N ASP A 232 10.54 -16.03 13.87
CA ASP A 232 10.04 -15.05 12.92
C ASP A 232 9.98 -15.61 11.52
N GLU A 233 8.96 -15.19 10.79
CA GLU A 233 8.79 -15.55 9.40
C GLU A 233 9.70 -14.74 8.49
N ARG A 234 9.92 -15.28 7.30
CA ARG A 234 10.78 -14.65 6.32
C ARG A 234 10.03 -13.52 5.60
N LEU A 235 10.60 -12.33 5.62
CA LEU A 235 10.01 -11.15 5.02
C LEU A 235 10.41 -10.97 3.56
N PHE A 236 9.40 -10.67 2.75
CA PHE A 236 9.52 -10.40 1.33
C PHE A 236 9.02 -9.00 1.00
N CYS A 237 9.63 -8.37 -0.01
CA CYS A 237 9.18 -7.07 -0.48
C CYS A 237 8.05 -7.17 -1.52
N THR A 238 7.88 -8.34 -2.11
CA THR A 238 6.82 -8.66 -3.06
C THR A 238 6.01 -9.81 -2.53
N VAL A 239 4.70 -9.83 -2.81
CA VAL A 239 3.87 -11.03 -2.61
C VAL A 239 4.51 -12.15 -3.44
N GLN A 240 4.97 -13.21 -2.78
CA GLN A 240 5.48 -14.37 -3.50
C GLN A 240 4.30 -15.08 -4.18
N PRO A 241 4.46 -15.57 -5.42
CA PRO A 241 3.57 -16.63 -5.90
C PRO A 241 3.76 -17.81 -4.96
N GLU A 242 2.69 -18.24 -4.28
CA GLU A 242 2.74 -19.38 -3.37
C GLU A 242 3.35 -20.60 -4.08
N GLY A 243 4.47 -21.13 -3.57
CA GLY A 243 5.08 -22.38 -4.08
C GLY A 243 6.58 -22.39 -4.36
N GLU A 244 7.36 -21.39 -3.96
CA GLU A 244 8.84 -21.40 -4.12
C GLU A 244 9.63 -21.67 -2.82
N ASP A 245 8.98 -22.19 -1.77
CA ASP A 245 9.66 -22.72 -0.58
C ASP A 245 10.19 -24.14 -0.82
N GLU A 246 11.00 -24.37 -1.85
CA GLU A 246 11.79 -25.60 -1.94
C GLU A 246 13.25 -25.32 -2.34
N GLU A 247 14.14 -25.79 -1.46
CA GLU A 247 15.59 -26.05 -1.64
C GLU A 247 16.61 -24.91 -1.41
N GLU A 248 16.73 -24.43 -0.16
CA GLU A 248 18.04 -23.97 0.39
C GLU A 248 18.36 -24.65 1.73
N ALA A 249 18.09 -25.96 1.80
CA ALA A 249 18.58 -26.82 2.87
C ALA A 249 18.99 -28.19 2.30
N GLY A 250 20.25 -28.36 1.92
CA GLY A 250 20.70 -29.69 1.51
C GLY A 250 22.04 -29.85 0.81
N SER A 251 23.16 -29.28 1.29
CA SER A 251 24.48 -29.83 0.96
C SER A 251 24.99 -30.73 2.08
N GLY A 252 24.21 -31.79 2.37
CA GLY A 252 24.61 -32.92 3.21
C GLY A 252 25.03 -34.10 2.34
N SER A 253 26.33 -34.32 2.21
CA SER A 253 26.92 -35.48 1.54
C SER A 253 26.44 -36.79 2.17
N GLY A 254 25.81 -37.66 1.38
CA GLY A 254 25.33 -38.97 1.82
C GLY A 254 25.25 -39.96 0.68
N SER A 255 26.36 -40.64 0.41
CA SER A 255 26.45 -41.80 -0.47
C SER A 255 25.58 -42.96 0.03
N GLY A 256 24.74 -43.56 -0.83
CA GLY A 256 24.00 -44.78 -0.48
C GLY A 256 23.13 -45.33 -1.60
N GLU A 257 23.76 -46.11 -2.48
CA GLU A 257 23.29 -47.31 -3.19
C GLU A 257 21.87 -47.42 -3.80
N ALA A 258 21.89 -47.85 -5.07
CA ALA A 258 20.78 -48.09 -5.97
C ALA A 258 20.03 -49.42 -5.72
N GLN A 259 18.71 -49.41 -5.93
CA GLN A 259 17.87 -50.52 -6.43
C GLN A 259 16.73 -49.89 -7.24
N ASP A 260 16.70 -49.99 -8.57
CA ASP A 260 16.12 -51.07 -9.40
C ASP A 260 14.64 -51.37 -9.10
N GLY A 261 13.76 -51.07 -10.06
CA GLY A 261 12.31 -51.25 -9.93
C GLY A 261 11.48 -50.53 -10.99
N THR A 262 11.62 -50.93 -12.24
CA THR A 262 10.72 -50.63 -13.37
C THR A 262 9.25 -51.01 -13.11
N VAL A 263 8.28 -50.25 -13.66
CA VAL A 263 7.27 -50.69 -14.67
C VAL A 263 5.89 -49.94 -14.58
N GLN A 264 5.51 -49.33 -15.73
CA GLN A 264 4.16 -49.02 -16.32
C GLN A 264 3.26 -47.93 -15.69
N ASP A 265 2.85 -46.85 -16.37
CA ASP A 265 2.19 -46.64 -17.69
C ASP A 265 0.85 -47.37 -17.89
N GLY A 266 -0.23 -46.60 -18.01
CA GLY A 266 -1.59 -47.11 -18.17
C GLY A 266 -2.69 -46.05 -18.09
N THR A 267 -2.69 -45.17 -19.08
CA THR A 267 -3.78 -44.31 -19.58
C THR A 267 -5.23 -44.82 -19.46
N VAL A 268 -6.21 -43.88 -19.46
CA VAL A 268 -7.35 -43.76 -20.43
C VAL A 268 -8.67 -43.25 -19.80
N GLN A 269 -9.09 -42.03 -20.24
CA GLN A 269 -10.44 -41.55 -20.68
C GLN A 269 -11.66 -41.65 -19.73
N ASP A 270 -12.78 -40.94 -19.88
CA ASP A 270 -13.32 -39.81 -20.68
C ASP A 270 -14.82 -39.79 -20.32
N GLY A 271 -15.47 -38.63 -20.45
CA GLY A 271 -16.94 -38.46 -20.43
C GLY A 271 -17.53 -38.27 -19.03
N THR A 272 -18.48 -37.36 -18.79
CA THR A 272 -19.52 -36.88 -19.71
C THR A 272 -20.05 -35.53 -19.26
N VAL A 273 -20.25 -34.66 -20.25
CA VAL A 273 -21.20 -33.54 -20.32
C VAL A 273 -22.63 -33.98 -19.99
N ASP A 274 -23.36 -33.15 -19.27
CA ASP A 274 -24.82 -33.11 -19.30
C ASP A 274 -25.27 -31.64 -19.33
N GLU A 275 -25.81 -31.25 -20.49
CA GLU A 275 -26.48 -29.99 -20.75
C GLU A 275 -27.96 -30.16 -20.38
N GLY A 276 -28.54 -29.20 -19.65
CA GLY A 276 -29.95 -29.19 -19.28
C GLY A 276 -30.55 -27.78 -19.38
N ASP A 277 -31.50 -27.65 -20.30
CA ASP A 277 -32.23 -26.48 -20.78
C ASP A 277 -32.96 -25.57 -19.77
N ALA A 278 -32.91 -24.27 -20.07
CA ALA A 278 -33.97 -23.24 -20.16
C ALA A 278 -35.21 -23.25 -19.22
N ASP A 279 -35.49 -22.09 -18.61
CA ASP A 279 -36.70 -21.28 -18.87
C ASP A 279 -36.56 -19.85 -18.32
N GLY A 280 -37.23 -18.89 -18.96
CA GLY A 280 -37.21 -17.47 -18.63
C GLY A 280 -38.33 -17.03 -17.68
N GLY A 281 -38.16 -15.86 -17.07
CA GLY A 281 -39.19 -15.21 -16.26
C GLY A 281 -38.74 -13.83 -15.80
N GLU A 282 -39.31 -12.80 -16.44
CA GLU A 282 -39.18 -11.38 -16.10
C GLU A 282 -39.85 -11.07 -14.75
N GLY A 283 -39.23 -10.20 -13.96
CA GLY A 283 -39.81 -9.61 -12.76
C GLY A 283 -38.87 -8.58 -12.12
N GLU A 284 -39.09 -7.29 -12.41
CA GLU A 284 -38.49 -6.15 -11.69
C GLU A 284 -39.24 -5.88 -10.36
N PRO A 285 -38.85 -4.89 -9.55
CA PRO A 285 -38.09 -5.10 -8.32
C PRO A 285 -38.95 -4.79 -7.07
N SER A 286 -38.57 -5.33 -5.92
CA SER A 286 -39.11 -4.88 -4.64
C SER A 286 -37.97 -4.55 -3.70
N ASP A 287 -37.91 -3.28 -3.34
CA ASP A 287 -37.20 -2.74 -2.19
C ASP A 287 -37.58 -3.51 -0.93
N GLU A 288 -36.61 -4.18 -0.29
CA GLU A 288 -36.60 -4.32 1.16
C GLU A 288 -35.15 -4.30 1.65
N ALA A 289 -34.89 -3.32 2.52
CA ALA A 289 -33.69 -3.21 3.33
C ALA A 289 -33.55 -4.47 4.19
N GLY A 290 -32.49 -5.23 3.92
CA GLY A 290 -32.05 -6.37 4.70
C GLY A 290 -30.73 -6.04 5.40
N ASP A 291 -30.84 -5.84 6.70
CA ASP A 291 -29.79 -5.95 7.70
C ASP A 291 -28.95 -7.22 7.49
N ALA A 292 -27.65 -7.04 7.29
CA ALA A 292 -26.58 -8.01 7.40
C ALA A 292 -25.35 -7.21 7.87
N GLY A 293 -24.75 -7.48 9.01
CA GLY A 293 -24.40 -8.82 9.47
C GLY A 293 -22.89 -8.93 9.27
N GLU A 294 -22.20 -9.04 10.40
CA GLU A 294 -20.77 -9.26 10.56
C GLU A 294 -20.12 -10.04 9.40
N GLY A 295 -19.05 -9.48 8.86
CA GLY A 295 -18.15 -10.09 7.90
C GLY A 295 -17.20 -9.01 7.42
N GLY A 296 -15.90 -9.14 7.49
CA GLY A 296 -15.01 -10.16 8.02
C GLY A 296 -13.62 -9.52 7.90
N ASP A 297 -12.71 -9.91 8.77
CA ASP A 297 -11.31 -9.50 8.75
C ASP A 297 -10.77 -9.32 7.33
N SER A 298 -10.55 -8.07 6.92
CA SER A 298 -9.74 -7.76 5.76
C SER A 298 -8.31 -7.70 6.25
N ASP A 299 -7.63 -8.83 6.06
CA ASP A 299 -6.22 -9.07 6.33
C ASP A 299 -5.34 -7.91 5.84
N ALA A 300 -4.94 -7.02 6.75
CA ALA A 300 -3.71 -6.27 6.59
C ALA A 300 -2.57 -7.31 6.56
N PRO A 301 -1.79 -7.43 5.47
CA PRO A 301 -0.85 -8.56 5.31
C PRO A 301 0.43 -8.40 6.15
N TRP A 302 0.40 -7.63 7.23
CA TRP A 302 1.59 -7.36 8.03
C TRP A 302 1.26 -7.18 9.52
N ALA A 303 1.00 -8.29 10.19
CA ALA A 303 1.16 -8.41 11.64
C ALA A 303 2.55 -9.01 11.93
N GLY A 304 3.59 -8.20 11.75
CA GLY A 304 4.97 -8.61 12.02
C GLY A 304 5.39 -8.38 13.47
N ALA A 305 5.61 -9.48 14.18
CA ALA A 305 6.49 -9.71 15.35
C ALA A 305 6.47 -8.72 16.55
N SER A 306 5.92 -9.24 17.65
CA SER A 306 6.21 -8.98 19.08
C SER A 306 6.01 -7.58 19.67
N ASP A 307 4.76 -7.24 19.98
CA ASP A 307 4.45 -6.39 21.13
C ASP A 307 4.54 -7.22 22.42
N VAL A 308 5.73 -7.33 23.01
CA VAL A 308 5.82 -7.65 24.44
C VAL A 308 5.49 -6.36 25.19
N ALA A 309 4.23 -6.26 25.64
CA ALA A 309 3.81 -5.15 26.49
C ALA A 309 4.67 -5.10 27.77
N PRO A 310 5.12 -3.91 28.22
CA PRO A 310 5.76 -3.79 29.52
C PRO A 310 4.73 -4.16 30.60
N GLU A 311 5.11 -5.07 31.51
CA GLU A 311 4.27 -5.44 32.65
C GLU A 311 3.99 -4.21 33.51
N ASP A 312 2.72 -3.90 33.73
CA ASP A 312 2.22 -2.92 34.69
C ASP A 312 2.67 -3.33 36.11
N GLU A 313 3.66 -2.64 36.66
CA GLU A 313 3.94 -2.72 38.09
C GLU A 313 2.88 -1.90 38.87
N THR A 314 1.77 -2.56 39.23
CA THR A 314 0.87 -2.09 40.27
C THR A 314 1.12 -2.81 41.60
N ASP A 315 1.23 -1.97 42.63
CA ASP A 315 0.86 -2.15 44.03
C ASP A 315 1.93 -2.59 45.04
N GLY A 316 2.30 -1.60 45.87
CA GLY A 316 2.90 -1.77 47.18
C GLY A 316 2.48 -0.65 48.12
N GLU A 317 1.19 -0.58 48.47
CA GLU A 317 0.72 0.18 49.62
C GLU A 317 1.40 -0.33 50.90
N GLY A 318 1.91 0.60 51.71
CA GLY A 318 2.46 0.34 53.03
C GLY A 318 2.25 1.54 53.94
N GLU A 319 1.03 1.70 54.45
CA GLU A 319 0.78 2.51 55.63
C GLU A 319 1.52 1.91 56.85
N GLY A 320 2.19 2.75 57.64
CA GLY A 320 2.85 2.35 58.88
C GLY A 320 3.27 3.56 59.71
N GLU A 321 2.58 3.75 60.82
CA GLU A 321 2.63 4.86 61.79
C GLU A 321 4.01 5.10 62.43
N GLU A 322 4.37 6.38 62.68
CA GLU A 322 4.66 7.01 64.00
C GLU A 322 4.91 8.52 63.86
#